data_AF-A0A258MVN9-F1
#
_entry.id   AF-A0A258MVN9-F1
#
_cell.length_a   1.000
_cell.length_b   1.000
_cell.length_c   1.000
_cell.angle_alpha   90.00
_cell.angle_beta   90.00
_cell.angle_gamma   90.00
#
_symmetry.space_group_name_H-M   'P 1'
#
loop_
_entity.id
_entity.type
_entity.pdbx_description
1 polymer ?
#
loop_
_entity_poly.entity_id
_entity_poly.type
_entity_poly.pdbx_seq_one_letter_code
_entity_poly.pdbx_strand_id
1 'polypeptide(L)' 'MEWEKNGEVNNVCFPTGTALFGNLLYIYYGAADSRIAAASLNLSDLLEELMKFKEV' A
#
# COMPACT_ATOMS: atom_id res chain seq x y z
N MET A 1 -12.60 5.57 -3.33
CA MET A 1 -11.71 4.44 -3.73
C MET A 1 -12.33 3.59 -4.84
N GLU A 2 -13.20 4.15 -5.69
CA GLU A 2 -13.75 3.41 -6.85
C GLU A 2 -12.65 2.83 -7.75
N TRP A 3 -11.52 3.53 -7.85
CA TRP A 3 -10.37 3.18 -8.66
C TRP A 3 -9.58 1.95 -8.20
N GLU A 4 -9.83 1.43 -7.01
CA GLU A 4 -9.26 0.16 -6.51
C GLU A 4 -10.24 -1.00 -6.66
N LYS A 5 -11.55 -0.67 -6.68
CA LYS A 5 -12.63 -1.64 -6.72
C LYS A 5 -13.05 -1.99 -8.13
N ASN A 6 -12.96 -1.03 -9.06
CA ASN A 6 -13.47 -1.15 -10.42
C ASN A 6 -12.38 -0.81 -11.45
N GLY A 7 -12.09 -1.76 -12.34
CA GLY A 7 -11.10 -1.61 -13.40
C GLY A 7 -11.02 -2.86 -14.29
N GLU A 8 -9.85 -3.13 -14.89
CA GLU A 8 -9.65 -4.35 -15.70
C GLU A 8 -9.79 -5.60 -14.82
N VAL A 9 -9.29 -5.51 -13.59
CA VAL A 9 -9.51 -6.50 -12.54
C VAL A 9 -10.05 -5.78 -11.30
N ASN A 10 -11.22 -6.21 -10.82
CA ASN A 10 -11.89 -5.58 -9.68
C ASN A 10 -11.20 -5.92 -8.35
N ASN A 11 -11.25 -4.98 -7.40
CA ASN A 11 -10.74 -5.12 -6.03
C ASN A 11 -9.25 -5.46 -5.95
N VAL A 12 -8.42 -4.77 -6.73
CA VAL A 12 -6.96 -4.94 -6.73
C VAL A 12 -6.26 -3.73 -6.13
N CYS A 13 -5.44 -3.99 -5.12
CA CYS A 13 -4.37 -3.13 -4.64
C CYS A 13 -3.08 -3.94 -4.61
N PHE A 14 -2.14 -3.68 -5.53
CA PHE A 14 -0.94 -4.48 -5.70
C PHE A 14 0.33 -3.63 -5.55
N PRO A 15 0.97 -3.57 -4.37
CA PRO A 15 2.14 -2.73 -4.13
C PRO A 15 3.38 -3.24 -4.87
N THR A 16 4.06 -2.35 -5.60
CA THR A 16 5.23 -2.68 -6.44
C THR A 16 6.45 -1.82 -6.19
N GLY A 17 6.32 -0.70 -5.47
CA GLY A 17 7.44 0.17 -5.15
C GLY A 17 7.19 1.02 -3.92
N THR A 18 8.27 1.45 -3.28
CA THR A 18 8.20 2.35 -2.12
C THR A 18 9.30 3.40 -2.16
N ALA A 19 9.07 4.53 -1.50
CA ALA A 19 10.07 5.56 -1.26
C ALA A 19 9.96 6.04 0.19
N LEU A 20 11.09 6.09 0.90
CA LEU A 20 11.14 6.47 2.31
C LEU A 20 11.80 7.84 2.48
N PHE A 21 11.10 8.75 3.16
CA PHE A 21 11.60 10.09 3.48
C PHE A 21 11.55 10.29 5.00
N GLY A 22 12.70 10.08 5.66
CA GLY A 22 12.72 10.02 7.12
C GLY A 22 11.84 8.87 7.61
N ASN A 23 10.79 9.18 8.37
CA ASN A 23 9.83 8.18 8.85
C ASN A 23 8.61 8.00 7.91
N LEU A 24 8.43 8.85 6.91
CA LEU A 24 7.27 8.81 6.01
C LEU A 24 7.53 7.87 4.84
N LEU A 25 6.84 6.73 4.84
CA LEU A 25 6.86 5.73 3.78
C LEU A 25 5.77 6.02 2.76
N TYR A 26 6.14 6.16 1.49
CA TYR A 26 5.22 6.13 0.35
C TYR A 26 5.22 4.72 -0.25
N ILE A 27 4.02 4.19 -0.52
CA ILE A 27 3.79 2.92 -1.19
C ILE A 27 3.07 3.21 -2.51
N TYR A 28 3.71 2.85 -3.62
CA TYR A 28 3.13 2.89 -4.96
C TYR A 28 2.60 1.52 -5.33
N TYR A 29 1.34 1.48 -5.78
CA TYR A 29 0.64 0.23 -6.06
C TYR A 29 -0.23 0.34 -7.31
N GLY A 30 -0.38 -0.79 -8.00
CA GLY A 30 -1.40 -0.94 -9.04
C GLY A 30 -2.80 -0.96 -8.43
N ALA A 31 -3.71 -0.19 -9.00
CA ALA A 31 -5.11 -0.08 -8.57
C ALA A 31 -6.03 -0.57 -9.71
N ALA A 32 -6.79 -1.63 -9.41
CA ALA A 32 -7.74 -2.28 -10.31
C ALA A 32 -7.18 -2.59 -11.73
N ASP A 33 -5.90 -2.99 -11.82
CA ASP A 33 -5.13 -3.23 -13.06
C ASP A 33 -5.30 -2.14 -14.14
N SER A 34 -5.56 -0.91 -13.70
CA SER A 34 -5.92 0.20 -14.60
C SER A 34 -5.17 1.49 -14.29
N ARG A 35 -4.67 1.64 -13.05
CA ARG A 35 -4.00 2.87 -12.59
C ARG A 35 -2.85 2.55 -11.66
N ILE A 36 -1.96 3.53 -11.49
CA ILE A 36 -0.98 3.56 -10.41
C ILE A 36 -1.49 4.55 -9.36
N ALA A 37 -1.54 4.11 -8.11
CA ALA A 37 -1.94 4.89 -6.95
C ALA A 37 -0.80 4.95 -5.93
N ALA A 38 -0.92 5.86 -4.96
CA ALA A 38 0.04 6.02 -3.88
C ALA A 38 -0.67 6.22 -2.54
N ALA A 39 -0.17 5.55 -1.50
CA ALA A 39 -0.55 5.76 -0.11
C ALA A 39 0.71 6.09 0.71
N SER A 40 0.56 6.87 1.78
CA SER A 40 1.67 7.21 2.66
C SER A 40 1.33 7.03 4.13
N LEU A 41 2.29 6.56 4.92
CA LEU A 41 2.16 6.34 6.36
C LEU A 41 3.52 6.40 7.05
N ASN A 42 3.53 6.50 8.37
CA ASN A 42 4.76 6.35 9.14
C ASN A 42 5.22 4.89 9.15
N LEU A 43 6.52 4.66 8.91
CA LEU A 43 7.11 3.33 8.94
C LEU A 43 7.09 2.72 10.34
N SER A 44 7.34 3.53 11.37
CA SER A 44 7.26 3.11 12.78
C SER A 44 5.92 2.46 13.10
N ASP A 45 4.83 3.11 12.70
CA ASP A 45 3.46 2.72 13.05
C ASP A 45 3.09 1.43 12.31
N LEU A 46 3.54 1.29 11.05
CA LEU A 46 3.37 0.06 10.27
C LEU A 46 4.11 -1.13 10.92
N LEU A 47 5.37 -0.94 11.32
CA LEU A 47 6.16 -2.01 11.95
C LEU A 47 5.57 -2.41 13.30
N GLU A 48 5.13 -1.44 14.11
CA GLU A 48 4.44 -1.71 15.36
C GLU A 48 3.18 -2.56 15.15
N GLU A 49 2.38 -2.22 14.14
CA GLU A 49 1.17 -2.99 13.80
C GLU A 49 1.50 -4.42 13.36
N LEU A 50 2.45 -4.58 12.44
CA LEU A 50 2.85 -5.91 11.94
C LEU A 50 3.38 -6.81 13.07
N MET A 51 4.10 -6.24 14.04
CA MET A 51 4.65 -7.00 15.17
C MET A 51 3.58 -7.58 16.10
N LYS A 52 2.36 -7.00 16.14
CA LYS A 52 1.23 -7.55 16.91
C LYS A 52 0.72 -8.89 16.38
N PHE A 53 0.89 -9.13 15.08
CA PHE A 53 0.40 -10.32 14.38
C PHE A 53 1.52 -11.23 13.88
N LYS A 54 2.73 -11.07 14.42
CA LYS A 54 3.86 -11.92 14.06
C LYS A 54 3.58 -13.35 14.53
N GLU A 55 3.26 -14.23 13.59
CA GLU A 55 3.21 -15.67 13.83
C GLU A 55 4.63 -16.18 14.15
N VAL A 56 4.73 -17.07 15.14
CA VAL A 56 5.98 -17.68 15.63
C VAL A 56 6.14 -19.07 15.06
#